data_AF-A0A2N8DVV3-F1
#
_entry.id   AF-A0A2N8DVV3-F1
#
_cell.length_a   1.000
_cell.length_b   1.000
_cell.length_c   1.000
_cell.angle_alpha   90.00
_cell.angle_beta   90.00
_cell.angle_gamma   90.00
#
_symmetry.space_group_name_H-M   'P 1'
#
loop_
_entity.id
_entity.type
_entity.pdbx_description
1 polymer ?
#
loop_
_entity_poly.entity_id
_entity_poly.type
_entity_poly.pdbx_seq_one_letter_code
_entity_poly.pdbx_strand_id
1 'polypeptide(L)'
;MKQLELAAFIESELNTLAQKIIDKKEISDEIAHAKIGFYLSLRRTLNNKASPADIGVLDAINDTLQTLGIVERNVTFLSPTKNKN
;
A
#
# COMPACT_ATOMS: atom_id res chain seq x y z
N MET A 1 6.14 6.08 12.11
CA MET A 1 6.97 5.05 11.46
C MET A 1 8.03 5.72 10.62
N LYS A 2 9.29 5.34 10.78
CA LYS A 2 10.37 5.84 9.91
C LYS A 2 10.22 5.12 8.57
N GLN A 3 10.30 5.83 7.44
CA GLN A 3 10.09 5.33 6.08
C GLN A 3 10.77 3.98 5.78
N LEU A 4 11.92 3.72 6.40
CA LEU A 4 12.67 2.46 6.32
C LEU A 4 11.91 1.25 6.90
N GLU A 5 11.17 1.43 7.98
CA GLU A 5 10.36 0.38 8.62
C GLU A 5 9.20 -0.03 7.71
N LEU A 6 8.56 0.96 7.07
CA LEU A 6 7.49 0.72 6.10
C LEU A 6 8.02 -0.01 4.86
N ALA A 7 9.19 0.38 4.35
CA ALA A 7 9.82 -0.30 3.22
C ALA A 7 10.14 -1.77 3.55
N ALA A 8 10.74 -2.03 4.72
CA ALA A 8 11.04 -3.39 5.16
C ALA A 8 9.76 -4.24 5.35
N PHE A 9 8.71 -3.64 5.90
CA PHE A 9 7.40 -4.29 6.04
C PHE A 9 6.82 -4.68 4.67
N ILE A 10 6.82 -3.76 3.70
CA ILE A 10 6.32 -4.01 2.34
C ILE A 10 7.07 -5.17 1.68
N GLU A 11 8.40 -5.21 1.78
CA GLU A 11 9.19 -6.30 1.20
C GLU A 11 8.91 -7.65 1.89
N SER A 12 8.74 -7.67 3.22
CA SER A 12 8.36 -8.88 3.95
C SER A 12 6.99 -9.42 3.54
N GLU A 13 6.01 -8.53 3.37
CA GLU A 13 4.67 -8.89 2.94
C GLU A 13 4.66 -9.42 1.50
N LEU A 14 5.38 -8.77 0.58
CA LEU A 14 5.51 -9.22 -0.81
C LEU A 14 6.09 -10.64 -0.88
N ASN A 15 7.16 -10.91 -0.14
CA ASN A 15 7.77 -12.25 -0.10
C ASN A 15 6.81 -13.29 0.46
N THR A 16 6.07 -12.96 1.53
CA THR A 16 5.08 -13.86 2.14
C THR A 16 3.92 -14.16 1.19
N LEU A 17 3.42 -13.16 0.47
CA LEU A 17 2.31 -13.33 -0.48
C LEU A 17 2.76 -14.13 -1.72
N ALA A 18 3.97 -13.88 -2.22
CA ALA A 18 4.54 -14.68 -3.30
C ALA A 18 4.66 -16.16 -2.90
N GLN A 19 5.13 -16.46 -1.68
CA GLN A 19 5.20 -17.82 -1.18
C GLN A 19 3.80 -18.46 -1.04
N LYS A 20 2.79 -17.71 -0.63
CA LYS A 20 1.40 -18.21 -0.54
C LYS A 20 0.83 -18.63 -1.89
N ILE A 21 1.15 -17.91 -2.97
CA ILE A 21 0.77 -18.27 -4.34
C ILE A 21 1.44 -19.58 -4.77
N ILE A 22 2.69 -19.79 -4.35
CA ILE A 22 3.40 -21.05 -4.62
C ILE A 22 2.78 -22.22 -3.82
N ASP A 23 2.36 -21.97 -2.59
CA ASP A 23 1.99 -23.02 -1.63
C ASP A 23 0.52 -23.51 -1.71
N LYS A 24 -0.48 -22.73 -2.19
CA LYS A 24 -1.92 -23.08 -2.03
C LYS A 24 -2.90 -22.58 -3.14
N LYS A 25 -4.10 -23.21 -3.14
CA LYS A 25 -5.27 -23.18 -4.05
C LYS A 25 -5.85 -21.82 -4.51
N GLU A 26 -6.37 -21.81 -5.74
CA GLU A 26 -6.99 -20.71 -6.54
C GLU A 26 -7.58 -19.49 -5.80
N ILE A 27 -8.43 -19.66 -4.78
CA ILE A 27 -9.05 -18.50 -4.08
C ILE A 27 -8.01 -17.68 -3.29
N SER A 28 -6.94 -18.30 -2.78
CA SER A 28 -5.87 -17.55 -2.13
C SER A 28 -5.02 -16.75 -3.11
N ASP A 29 -5.00 -17.12 -4.38
CA ASP A 29 -4.14 -16.50 -5.39
C ASP A 29 -4.69 -15.15 -5.83
N GLU A 30 -6.01 -15.04 -6.02
CA GLU A 30 -6.65 -13.77 -6.36
C GLU A 30 -6.45 -12.73 -5.25
N ILE A 31 -6.62 -13.14 -3.98
CA ILE A 31 -6.39 -12.27 -2.82
C ILE A 31 -4.91 -11.89 -2.72
N ALA A 32 -4.00 -12.86 -2.89
CA ALA A 32 -2.58 -12.59 -2.84
C ALA A 32 -2.14 -11.66 -3.97
N HIS A 33 -2.66 -11.87 -5.18
CA HIS A 33 -2.41 -11.04 -6.35
C HIS A 33 -2.86 -9.60 -6.13
N ALA A 34 -4.08 -9.40 -5.63
CA ALA A 34 -4.60 -8.06 -5.33
C ALA A 34 -3.73 -7.33 -4.29
N LYS A 35 -3.33 -8.03 -3.22
CA LYS A 35 -2.44 -7.47 -2.19
C LYS A 35 -1.05 -7.15 -2.73
N ILE A 36 -0.48 -8.01 -3.56
CA ILE A 36 0.79 -7.75 -4.24
C ILE A 36 0.68 -6.50 -5.10
N GLY A 37 -0.41 -6.34 -5.87
CA GLY A 37 -0.66 -5.15 -6.67
C GLY A 37 -0.57 -3.86 -5.84
N PHE A 38 -1.32 -3.80 -4.74
CA PHE A 38 -1.28 -2.66 -3.81
C PHE A 38 0.12 -2.39 -3.25
N TYR A 39 0.80 -3.41 -2.73
CA TYR A 39 2.13 -3.26 -2.13
C TYR A 39 3.19 -2.85 -3.16
N LEU A 40 3.09 -3.33 -4.40
CA LEU A 40 3.96 -2.90 -5.49
C LEU A 40 3.72 -1.43 -5.87
N SER A 41 2.48 -0.95 -5.85
CA SER A 41 2.17 0.47 -6.06
C SER A 41 2.74 1.32 -4.93
N LEU A 42 2.57 0.91 -3.67
CA LEU A 42 3.18 1.59 -2.52
C LEU A 42 4.70 1.67 -2.62
N ARG A 43 5.35 0.54 -2.93
CA ARG A 43 6.80 0.47 -3.10
C ARG A 43 7.29 1.42 -4.18
N ARG A 44 6.60 1.45 -5.33
CA ARG A 44 6.96 2.35 -6.44
C ARG A 44 6.81 3.82 -6.05
N THR A 45 5.73 4.17 -5.36
CA THR A 45 5.50 5.52 -4.86
C THR A 45 6.55 5.97 -3.85
N LEU A 46 6.89 5.12 -2.87
CA LEU A 46 7.93 5.43 -1.88
C LEU A 46 9.32 5.63 -2.51
N ASN A 47 9.57 5.02 -3.67
CA ASN A 47 10.82 5.14 -4.41
C ASN A 47 10.78 6.21 -5.53
N ASN A 48 9.75 7.08 -5.56
CA ASN A 48 9.54 8.09 -6.60
C ASN A 48 9.49 7.51 -8.03
N LYS A 49 8.94 6.31 -8.18
CA LYS A 49 8.81 5.57 -9.45
C LYS A 49 7.35 5.18 -9.73
N ALA A 50 6.39 5.93 -9.20
CA ALA A 50 4.96 5.66 -9.41
C ALA A 50 4.56 5.86 -10.87
N SER A 51 3.83 4.90 -11.42
CA SER A 51 3.11 5.04 -12.69
C SER A 51 1.77 5.76 -12.48
N PRO A 52 1.11 6.27 -13.54
CA PRO A 52 -0.23 6.83 -13.44
C PRO A 52 -1.26 5.87 -12.82
N ALA A 53 -1.13 4.56 -13.08
CA ALA A 53 -1.98 3.55 -12.46
C ALA A 53 -1.72 3.41 -10.95
N ASP A 54 -0.45 3.47 -10.52
CA ASP A 54 -0.11 3.45 -9.10
C ASP A 54 -0.70 4.67 -8.38
N ILE A 55 -0.62 5.84 -9.01
CA ILE A 55 -1.21 7.07 -8.48
C ILE A 55 -2.73 6.87 -8.35
N GLY A 56 -3.43 6.43 -9.40
CA GLY A 56 -4.88 6.24 -9.36
C GLY A 56 -5.35 5.28 -8.28
N VAL A 57 -4.66 4.15 -8.07
CA VAL A 57 -4.99 3.20 -7.00
C VAL A 57 -4.83 3.83 -5.62
N LEU A 58 -3.70 4.50 -5.38
CA LEU A 58 -3.43 5.10 -4.07
C LEU A 58 -4.31 6.32 -3.82
N ASP A 59 -4.64 7.09 -4.85
CA ASP A 59 -5.53 8.25 -4.77
C ASP A 59 -6.97 7.82 -4.43
N ALA A 60 -7.49 6.79 -5.10
CA ALA A 60 -8.81 6.24 -4.78
C ALA A 60 -8.91 5.73 -3.33
N ILE A 61 -7.85 5.08 -2.83
CA ILE A 61 -7.78 4.67 -1.42
C ILE A 61 -7.76 5.91 -0.51
N ASN A 62 -6.95 6.91 -0.85
CA ASN A 62 -6.83 8.13 -0.07
C ASN A 62 -8.16 8.90 0.00
N ASP A 63 -8.83 9.09 -1.13
CA ASP A 63 -10.14 9.74 -1.24
C ASP A 63 -11.21 9.00 -0.42
N THR A 64 -11.18 7.67 -0.44
CA THR A 64 -12.07 6.84 0.38
C THR A 64 -11.82 7.10 1.87
N LEU A 65 -10.56 7.07 2.31
CA LEU A 65 -10.20 7.33 3.70
C LEU A 65 -10.54 8.76 4.14
N GLN A 66 -10.37 9.73 3.27
CA GLN A 66 -10.74 11.13 3.52
C GLN A 66 -12.26 11.32 3.58
N THR A 67 -13.01 10.63 2.72
CA THR A 67 -14.48 10.64 2.73
C THR A 67 -15.02 10.05 4.04
N LEU A 68 -14.36 9.00 4.56
CA LEU A 68 -14.67 8.42 5.87
C LEU A 68 -14.20 9.27 7.06
N GLY A 69 -13.45 10.34 6.83
CA GLY A 69 -12.90 11.20 7.88
C GLY A 69 -11.73 10.57 8.66
N ILE A 70 -11.17 9.46 8.17
CA ILE A 70 -10.00 8.79 8.78
C ILE A 70 -8.72 9.59 8.47
N VAL A 71 -8.65 10.19 7.28
CA VAL A 71 -7.57 11.05 6.83
C VAL A 71 -8.15 12.46 6.60
N GLU A 72 -7.42 13.50 6.98
CA GLU A 72 -7.84 14.88 6.70
C GLU A 72 -7.77 15.17 5.19
N ARG A 73 -8.68 15.98 4.65
CA ARG A 73 -8.79 16.26 3.20
C ARG A 73 -7.50 16.76 2.52
N ASN A 74 -6.59 17.37 3.28
CA ASN A 74 -5.33 17.92 2.75
C ASN A 74 -4.10 17.08 3.12
N VAL A 75 -4.32 15.87 3.64
CA VAL A 75 -3.27 14.96 4.09
C VAL A 75 -3.43 13.66 3.32
N THR A 76 -2.31 13.00 3.01
CA THR A 76 -2.35 11.66 2.44
C THR A 76 -2.15 10.63 3.54
N PHE A 77 -2.68 9.42 3.39
CA PHE A 77 -2.38 8.32 4.35
C PHE A 77 -0.88 7.95 4.38
N LEU A 78 -0.09 8.39 3.38
CA LEU A 78 1.36 8.27 3.33
C LEU A 78 2.10 9.43 3.99
N SER A 79 1.39 10.51 4.36
CA SER A 79 1.98 11.63 5.07
C SER A 79 2.34 11.19 6.48
N PRO A 80 3.53 11.56 7.01
CA PRO A 80 3.83 11.33 8.41
C PRO A 80 2.77 12.06 9.23
N THR A 81 2.02 11.33 10.06
CA THR A 81 1.11 11.93 11.03
C THR A 81 1.91 12.91 11.88
N LYS A 82 1.71 14.22 11.67
CA LYS A 82 2.02 15.20 12.70
C LYS A 82 1.06 14.87 13.83
N ASN A 83 1.57 14.25 14.89
CA ASN A 83 0.85 14.18 16.16
C ASN A 83 0.36 15.59 16.47
N LYS A 84 -0.97 15.77 16.49
CA LYS A 84 -1.57 16.93 17.13
C LYS A 84 -1.29 16.74 18.62
N ASN A 85 -0.36 17.54 19.14
CA ASN A 85 -0.20 17.76 20.58
C ASN A 85 -1.48 18.39 21.14
#